data_AF-A0A9E4RT14-F1
#
_entry.id   AF-A0A9E4RT14-F1
#
_cell.length_a   1.000
_cell.length_b   1.000
_cell.length_c   1.000
_cell.angle_alpha   90.00
_cell.angle_beta   90.00
_cell.angle_gamma   90.00
#
_symmetry.space_group_name_H-M   'P 1'
#
loop_
_entity.id
_entity.type
_entity.pdbx_description
1 polymer ?
#
loop_
_entity_poly.entity_id
_entity_poly.type
_entity_poly.pdbx_seq_one_letter_code
_entity_poly.pdbx_strand_id
1 'polypeptide(L)' 'MKVILLGPPGAGKGTQAARIADKLQVTRAASGDLFRDNIRNCTELGKLAKSYMDRGVLVP' A
#
# COMPACT_ATOMS: atom_id res chain seq x y z
N MET A 1 -4.13 -12.05 13.51
CA MET A 1 -5.43 -11.77 12.83
C MET A 1 -5.16 -11.09 11.49
N LYS A 2 -5.94 -11.39 10.44
CA LYS A 2 -5.80 -10.77 9.11
C LYS A 2 -7.12 -10.08 8.76
N VAL A 3 -7.06 -8.81 8.38
CA VAL A 3 -8.23 -7.99 8.01
C VAL A 3 -7.97 -7.36 6.65
N ILE A 4 -8.96 -7.44 5.75
CA ILE A 4 -8.91 -6.80 4.43
C ILE A 4 -9.99 -5.72 4.40
N LEU A 5 -9.60 -4.48 4.08
CA LEU A 5 -10.52 -3.36 3.95
C LEU A 5 -10.75 -3.03 2.48
N LEU A 6 -11.98 -3.24 2.02
CA LEU A 6 -12.42 -2.99 0.65
C LEU A 6 -13.32 -1.76 0.60
N GLY A 7 -13.30 -1.04 -0.53
CA GLY A 7 -14.13 0.15 -0.74
C GLY A 7 -13.52 1.12 -1.77
N PRO A 8 -14.32 2.05 -2.31
CA PRO A 8 -13.88 2.95 -3.36
C PRO A 8 -12.81 3.96 -2.88
N PRO A 9 -12.09 4.64 -3.81
CA PRO A 9 -11.25 5.79 -3.47
C PRO A 9 -12.06 6.83 -2.66
N GLY A 10 -11.44 7.45 -1.66
CA GLY A 10 -12.12 8.43 -0.80
C GLY A 10 -12.99 7.85 0.33
N ALA A 11 -13.28 6.55 0.35
CA ALA A 11 -14.14 5.92 1.38
C ALA A 11 -13.57 5.88 2.82
N GLY A 12 -12.43 6.53 3.09
CA GLY A 12 -11.84 6.57 4.44
C GLY A 12 -11.15 5.27 4.91
N LYS A 13 -10.87 4.32 4.00
CA LYS A 13 -10.22 3.03 4.34
C LYS A 13 -8.93 3.20 5.15
N GLY A 14 -8.05 4.13 4.75
CA GLY A 14 -6.78 4.37 5.45
C GLY A 14 -6.97 4.84 6.90
N THR A 15 -7.96 5.71 7.12
CA THR A 15 -8.33 6.19 8.46
C THR A 15 -8.86 5.05 9.33
N GLN A 16 -9.74 4.21 8.79
CA GLN A 16 -10.26 3.06 9.53
C GLN A 16 -9.19 1.99 9.78
N ALA A 17 -8.33 1.74 8.79
CA ALA A 17 -7.21 0.81 8.90
C ALA A 17 -6.27 1.17 10.05
N ALA A 18 -5.95 2.46 10.23
CA ALA A 18 -5.11 2.93 11.33
C ALA A 18 -5.76 2.65 12.69
N ARG A 19 -7.04 3.01 12.87
CA ARG A 19 -7.77 2.76 14.13
C ARG A 19 -7.89 1.28 14.47
N ILE A 20 -8.12 0.43 13.46
CA ILE A 20 -8.20 -1.03 13.60
C ILE A 20 -6.83 -1.60 14.00
N ALA A 21 -5.77 -1.15 13.33
CA ALA A 21 -4.40 -1.56 13.62
C ALA A 21 -4.01 -1.24 15.08
N ASP A 22 -4.30 -0.02 15.53
CA ASP A 22 -4.03 0.42 16.91
C ASP A 22 -4.84 -0.39 17.92
N LYS A 23 -6.14 -0.58 17.69
CA LYS A 23 -7.01 -1.28 18.64
C LYS A 23 -6.68 -2.77 18.75
N LEU A 24 -6.26 -3.39 17.65
CA LEU A 24 -6.03 -4.82 17.56
C LEU A 24 -4.54 -5.19 17.63
N GLN A 25 -3.67 -4.18 17.78
CA GLN A 25 -2.21 -4.33 17.84
C GLN A 25 -1.67 -5.14 16.66
N VAL A 26 -2.14 -4.81 15.45
CA VAL A 26 -1.73 -5.48 14.20
C VAL A 26 -1.07 -4.50 13.25
N THR A 27 -0.10 -4.97 12.46
CA THR A 27 0.58 -4.15 11.45
C THR A 27 -0.37 -3.75 10.33
N ARG A 28 -0.44 -2.45 10.04
CA ARG A 28 -1.12 -1.93 8.85
C ARG A 28 -0.24 -2.10 7.62
N ALA A 29 -0.77 -2.69 6.56
CA ALA A 29 -0.12 -2.74 5.24
C ALA A 29 -1.02 -2.10 4.17
N ALA A 30 -0.44 -1.28 3.31
CA ALA A 30 -1.10 -0.70 2.14
C ALA A 30 -0.20 -0.88 0.92
N SER A 31 -0.74 -1.39 -0.18
CA SER A 31 0.03 -1.65 -1.42
C SER A 31 0.73 -0.40 -1.94
N GLY A 32 0.06 0.76 -1.91
CA GLY A 32 0.65 2.03 -2.32
C GLY A 32 1.86 2.46 -1.46
N ASP A 33 1.81 2.23 -0.14
CA ASP A 33 2.93 2.54 0.76
C ASP A 33 4.11 1.61 0.47
N LEU A 34 3.84 0.31 0.30
CA LEU A 34 4.86 -0.70 -0.01
C LEU A 34 5.58 -0.41 -1.33
N PHE A 35 4.86 -0.02 -2.38
CA PHE A 35 5.48 0.36 -3.65
C PHE A 35 6.36 1.60 -3.49
N ARG A 36 5.86 2.65 -2.82
CA ARG A 36 6.63 3.88 -2.58
C ARG A 36 7.90 3.62 -1.77
N ASP A 37 7.83 2.77 -0.75
CA ASP A 37 9.00 2.41 0.07
C ASP A 37 10.05 1.65 -0.74
N ASN A 38 9.64 0.68 -1.57
CA ASN A 38 10.54 -0.05 -2.45
C ASN A 38 11.22 0.86 -3.49
N ILE A 39 10.46 1.79 -4.06
CA ILE A 39 10.98 2.79 -5.00
C ILE A 39 11.99 3.71 -4.30
N ARG A 40 11.66 4.22 -3.11
CA ARG A 40 12.54 5.10 -2.33
C ARG A 40 13.85 4.42 -1.95
N ASN A 41 13.79 3.13 -1.64
CA ASN A 41 14.95 2.33 -1.25
C ASN A 41 15.70 1.73 -2.46
N CYS A 42 15.32 2.08 -3.70
CA CYS A 42 15.95 1.61 -4.93
C CYS A 42 16.11 0.08 -5.01
N THR A 43 15.16 -0.68 -4.45
CA THR A 43 15.19 -2.14 -4.54
C THR A 43 14.96 -2.59 -5.97
N GLU A 44 15.36 -3.81 -6.34
CA GLU A 44 15.09 -4.35 -7.68
C GLU A 44 13.60 -4.36 -8.02
N LEU A 45 12.76 -4.73 -7.03
CA LEU A 45 11.30 -4.63 -7.13
C LEU A 45 10.83 -3.18 -7.28
N GLY A 46 11.44 -2.24 -6.55
CA GLY A 46 11.14 -0.81 -6.65
C GLY A 46 11.43 -0.24 -8.03
N LYS A 47 12.59 -0.58 -8.62
CA LYS A 47 12.95 -0.17 -9.99
C LYS A 47 11.98 -0.73 -11.02
N LEU A 48 11.62 -2.02 -10.88
CA LEU A 48 10.63 -2.66 -11.75
C LEU A 48 9.27 -1.97 -11.62
N ALA A 49 8.74 -1.79 -10.40
CA ALA A 49 7.47 -1.12 -10.15
C ALA A 49 7.46 0.32 -10.70
N LYS A 50 8.55 1.08 -10.48
CA LYS A 50 8.71 2.44 -11.03
C LYS A 50 8.56 2.46 -12.55
N SER A 51 9.12 1.48 -13.26
CA SER A 51 9.00 1.40 -14.74
C SER A 51 7.56 1.25 -15.24
N TYR A 52 6.68 0.61 -14.48
CA TYR A 52 5.25 0.51 -14.80
C TYR A 52 4.51 1.79 -14.41
N MET A 53 4.77 2.31 -13.21
CA MET A 53 4.12 3.51 -12.69
C MET A 53 4.43 4.75 -13.54
N ASP A 54 5.68 4.92 -13.98
CA ASP A 54 6.11 6.04 -14.85
C ASP A 54 5.41 6.01 -16.22
N ARG A 55 4.99 4.82 -16.68
CA ARG A 55 4.21 4.62 -17.91
C ARG A 55 2.69 4.73 -17.70
N GLY A 56 2.24 4.95 -16.46
CA GLY A 56 0.82 5.00 -16.11
C GLY A 56 0.10 3.64 -16.24
N VAL A 57 0.84 2.53 -16.25
CA VAL A 57 0.26 1.17 -16.34
C VAL A 57 0.26 0.48 -14.97
N LEU A 58 -0.59 -0.54 -14.83
CA LEU A 58 -0.67 -1.33 -13.60
C LEU A 58 0.61 -2.13 -13.37
N VAL A 59 1.08 -2.11 -12.11
CA VAL A 59 2.14 -3.01 -11.64
C VAL A 59 1.51 -4.39 -11.42
N PRO A 60 1.99 -5.45 -12.09
CA PRO A 60 1.45 -6.81 -11.95
C PRO A 60 1.76 -7.45 -10.59
#